data_AF-C9Z410-F1
#
_entry.id   AF-C9Z410-F1
#
_cell.length_a   1.000
_cell.length_b   1.000
_cell.length_c   1.000
_cell.angle_alpha   90.00
_cell.angle_beta   90.00
_cell.angle_gamma   90.00
#
_symmetry.space_group_name_H-M   'P 1'
#
loop_
_entity.id
_entity.type
_entity.pdbx_description
1 polymer ?
#
loop_
_entity_poly.entity_id
_entity_poly.type
_entity_poly.pdbx_seq_one_letter_code
_entity_poly.pdbx_strand_id
1 'polypeptide(L)'
;MGTVERAEPATHPRRRTAPAVLLVCGLFLAAGTACAAPPAPPRLSPDDVIKAATQRLTDACLTGRGLAPPRPGQSAAPGAERARVADALFGAGRRELSLRLPTGYVVRAHTDGCLAAAQRRLYGDQRRWFRTSTIVNNLRPEAVHTDRTLAEVRAAHRTELAEWERLRARALTEATSLIGPGNPHP
;
A
#
# COMPACT_ATOMS: atom_id res chain seq x y z
N MET A 1 -20.25 21.29 -38.48
CA MET A 1 -19.83 22.40 -39.38
C MET A 1 -19.19 23.48 -38.54
N GLY A 2 -17.96 23.89 -38.87
CA GLY A 2 -17.20 24.91 -38.13
C GLY A 2 -15.82 24.41 -37.70
N THR A 3 -14.93 24.21 -38.67
CA THR A 3 -13.48 24.04 -38.53
C THR A 3 -12.80 25.40 -38.28
N VAL A 4 -11.47 25.36 -38.11
CA VAL A 4 -10.44 26.44 -38.24
C VAL A 4 -9.76 26.71 -36.88
N GLU A 5 -8.44 26.66 -36.67
CA GLU A 5 -7.26 26.47 -37.53
C GLU A 5 -6.10 25.92 -36.67
N ARG A 6 -5.22 25.10 -37.27
CA ARG A 6 -3.86 24.87 -36.76
C ARG A 6 -2.96 25.99 -37.25
N ALA A 7 -2.01 26.42 -36.42
CA ALA A 7 -0.73 26.92 -36.92
C ALA A 7 0.39 26.36 -36.05
N GLU A 8 1.27 25.61 -36.70
CA GLU A 8 2.49 24.98 -36.20
C GLU A 8 3.70 25.76 -36.78
N PRO A 9 4.95 25.33 -36.55
CA PRO A 9 5.93 25.95 -35.66
C PRO A 9 6.96 26.86 -36.37
N ALA A 10 7.57 27.78 -35.61
CA ALA A 10 8.74 28.52 -36.08
C ALA A 10 10.00 27.66 -35.97
N THR A 11 10.74 27.60 -37.08
CA THR A 11 11.85 26.70 -37.35
C THR A 11 13.15 27.50 -37.51
N HIS A 12 14.25 26.96 -36.96
CA HIS A 12 15.66 27.19 -37.34
C HIS A 12 16.34 28.52 -36.91
N PRO A 13 17.69 28.57 -36.72
CA PRO A 13 18.68 27.73 -37.38
C PRO A 13 19.79 27.10 -36.52
N ARG A 14 20.22 25.96 -37.08
CA ARG A 14 21.41 25.14 -36.81
C ARG A 14 22.67 25.91 -37.21
N ARG A 15 23.55 26.25 -36.27
CA ARG A 15 24.92 26.72 -36.59
C ARG A 15 25.84 25.52 -36.80
N ARG A 16 26.27 25.33 -38.05
CA ARG A 16 27.41 24.51 -38.46
C ARG A 16 28.61 25.45 -38.64
N THR A 17 29.76 25.11 -38.06
CA THR A 17 31.11 25.24 -38.66
C THR A 17 32.15 24.68 -37.69
N ALA A 18 32.72 23.52 -38.03
CA ALA A 18 34.10 23.14 -37.73
C ALA A 18 34.99 23.60 -38.93
N PRO A 19 36.32 23.41 -39.00
CA PRO A 19 37.26 22.68 -38.11
C PRO A 19 38.62 23.41 -37.92
N ALA A 20 39.64 22.64 -37.48
CA ALA A 20 41.10 22.90 -37.50
C ALA A 20 41.67 23.38 -36.13
N VAL A 21 42.78 22.87 -35.58
CA VAL A 21 43.98 22.18 -36.10
C VAL A 21 44.54 21.24 -35.02
N LEU A 22 45.23 20.19 -35.49
CA LEU A 22 46.11 19.22 -34.82
C LEU A 22 46.95 19.75 -33.62
N LEU A 23 47.18 18.90 -32.59
CA LEU A 23 48.49 18.28 -32.32
C LEU A 23 48.46 17.35 -31.08
N VAL A 24 48.88 16.10 -31.30
CA VAL A 24 49.86 15.33 -30.50
C VAL A 24 49.51 14.69 -29.14
N CYS A 25 50.09 13.48 -29.02
CA CYS A 25 50.41 12.67 -27.85
C CYS A 25 49.32 11.77 -27.27
N GLY A 26 49.54 10.47 -27.51
CA GLY A 26 48.76 9.39 -26.97
C GLY A 26 48.86 9.28 -25.45
N LEU A 27 47.78 8.77 -24.88
CA LEU A 27 47.79 8.04 -23.64
C LEU A 27 46.70 6.97 -23.74
N PHE A 28 47.12 5.74 -24.02
CA PHE A 28 46.33 4.55 -23.72
C PHE A 28 45.95 4.60 -22.25
N LEU A 29 44.66 4.62 -21.92
CA LEU A 29 44.15 4.15 -20.63
C LEU A 29 42.64 3.90 -20.74
N ALA A 30 42.31 2.60 -20.74
CA ALA A 30 41.07 1.97 -20.33
C ALA A 30 39.75 2.56 -20.89
N ALA A 31 39.24 1.90 -21.93
CA ALA A 31 37.79 1.78 -22.13
C ALA A 31 37.21 1.08 -20.88
N GLY A 32 36.80 1.88 -19.90
CA GLY A 32 35.98 1.40 -18.79
C GLY A 32 34.69 0.87 -19.39
N THR A 33 34.55 -0.44 -19.44
CA THR A 33 33.25 -1.10 -19.51
C THR A 33 32.48 -0.64 -18.28
N ALA A 34 31.70 0.44 -18.43
CA ALA A 34 30.67 0.77 -17.48
C ALA A 34 29.67 -0.37 -17.54
N CYS A 35 29.87 -1.38 -16.69
CA CYS A 35 28.84 -2.33 -16.33
C CYS A 35 27.68 -1.48 -15.82
N ALA A 36 26.69 -1.24 -16.67
CA ALA A 36 25.43 -0.66 -16.25
C ALA A 36 24.87 -1.64 -15.22
N ALA A 37 25.00 -1.31 -13.93
CA ALA A 37 24.40 -2.09 -12.89
C ALA A 37 22.92 -2.25 -13.24
N PRO A 38 22.36 -3.48 -13.18
CA PRO A 38 20.95 -3.66 -13.45
C PRO A 38 20.14 -2.69 -12.58
N PRO A 39 19.10 -2.04 -13.13
CA PRO A 39 18.31 -1.10 -12.37
C PRO A 39 17.85 -1.78 -11.08
N ALA A 40 18.10 -1.11 -9.95
CA ALA A 40 17.68 -1.63 -8.66
C ALA A 40 16.17 -1.92 -8.71
N PRO A 41 15.71 -3.05 -8.16
CA PRO A 41 14.29 -3.37 -8.15
C PRO A 41 13.50 -2.22 -7.53
N PRO A 42 12.30 -1.90 -8.03
CA PRO A 42 11.50 -0.81 -7.51
C PRO A 42 11.23 -1.05 -6.02
N ARG A 43 11.51 -0.04 -5.19
CA ARG A 43 11.18 -0.11 -3.76
C ARG A 43 9.67 -0.05 -3.62
N LEU A 44 9.10 -1.01 -2.90
CA LEU A 44 7.68 -1.01 -2.56
C LEU A 44 7.32 0.24 -1.74
N SER A 45 6.12 0.77 -1.96
CA SER A 45 5.60 1.82 -1.08
C SER A 45 5.40 1.29 0.34
N PRO A 46 5.42 2.13 1.39
CA PRO A 46 5.11 1.69 2.74
C PRO A 46 3.78 0.94 2.87
N ASP A 47 2.76 1.35 2.10
CA ASP A 47 1.46 0.68 2.05
C ASP A 47 1.57 -0.72 1.42
N ASP A 48 2.33 -0.86 0.34
CA ASP A 48 2.54 -2.16 -0.30
C ASP A 48 3.31 -3.13 0.61
N VAL A 49 4.29 -2.62 1.39
CA VAL A 49 5.02 -3.42 2.38
C VAL A 49 4.06 -3.94 3.48
N ILE A 50 3.24 -3.06 4.04
CA ILE A 50 2.25 -3.46 5.06
C ILE A 50 1.22 -4.44 4.48
N LYS A 51 0.75 -4.20 3.24
CA LYS A 51 -0.19 -5.08 2.55
C LYS A 51 0.41 -6.47 2.29
N ALA A 52 1.64 -6.53 1.79
CA ALA A 52 2.35 -7.79 1.56
C ALA A 52 2.56 -8.56 2.88
N ALA A 53 2.91 -7.88 3.97
CA ALA A 53 3.09 -8.51 5.27
C ALA A 53 1.75 -9.03 5.83
N THR A 54 0.67 -8.25 5.67
CA THR A 54 -0.68 -8.67 6.03
C THR A 54 -1.06 -9.95 5.27
N GLN A 55 -0.85 -9.98 3.95
CA GLN A 55 -1.12 -11.15 3.13
C GLN A 55 -0.30 -12.37 3.57
N ARG A 56 1.01 -12.20 3.81
CA ARG A 56 1.88 -13.29 4.30
C ARG A 56 1.38 -13.87 5.63
N LEU A 57 1.00 -13.01 6.57
CA LEU A 57 0.49 -13.42 7.88
C LEU A 57 -0.86 -14.14 7.76
N THR A 58 -1.77 -13.65 6.92
CA THR A 58 -3.06 -14.30 6.71
C THR A 58 -2.92 -15.64 5.99
N ASP A 59 -2.06 -15.72 4.99
CA ASP A 59 -1.76 -16.95 4.25
C ASP A 59 -1.18 -18.00 5.19
N ALA A 60 -0.16 -17.65 5.99
CA ALA A 60 0.43 -18.55 6.96
C ALA A 60 -0.59 -19.05 7.99
N CYS A 61 -1.47 -18.16 8.47
CA CYS A 61 -2.54 -18.54 9.40
C CYS A 61 -3.56 -19.49 8.77
N LEU A 62 -3.98 -19.25 7.52
CA LEU A 62 -4.92 -20.13 6.81
C LEU A 62 -4.29 -21.50 6.52
N THR A 63 -3.05 -21.52 6.01
CA THR A 63 -2.30 -22.76 5.76
C THR A 63 -2.10 -23.56 7.04
N GLY A 64 -1.76 -22.90 8.15
CA GLY A 64 -1.62 -23.54 9.46
C GLY A 64 -2.94 -24.15 9.99
N ARG A 65 -4.08 -23.78 9.42
CA ARG A 65 -5.41 -24.35 9.70
C ARG A 65 -5.87 -25.34 8.63
N GLY A 66 -4.98 -25.74 7.71
CA GLY A 66 -5.30 -26.66 6.61
C GLY A 66 -6.19 -26.06 5.53
N LEU A 67 -6.24 -24.73 5.40
CA LEU A 67 -7.07 -24.01 4.45
C LEU A 67 -6.20 -23.36 3.36
N ALA A 68 -6.64 -23.44 2.11
CA ALA A 68 -5.98 -22.77 0.99
C ALA A 68 -6.27 -21.25 1.04
N PRO A 69 -5.24 -20.38 1.06
CA PRO A 69 -5.44 -18.94 1.00
C PRO A 69 -6.05 -18.50 -0.34
N PRO A 70 -7.00 -17.55 -0.35
CA PRO A 70 -7.59 -17.06 -1.59
C PRO A 70 -6.54 -16.29 -2.41
N ARG A 71 -6.42 -16.61 -3.71
CA ARG A 71 -5.51 -15.93 -4.63
C ARG A 71 -6.28 -15.16 -5.70
N PRO A 72 -5.82 -13.94 -6.07
CA PRO A 72 -6.37 -13.23 -7.21
C PRO A 72 -6.29 -14.10 -8.48
N GLY A 73 -7.37 -14.13 -9.26
CA GLY A 73 -7.44 -14.87 -10.53
C GLY A 73 -7.66 -16.38 -10.41
N GLN A 74 -7.74 -16.94 -9.20
CA GLN A 74 -8.14 -18.33 -9.00
C GLN A 74 -9.65 -18.44 -8.83
N SER A 75 -10.22 -19.54 -9.34
CA SER A 75 -11.64 -19.85 -9.12
C SER A 75 -11.87 -20.12 -7.64
N ALA A 76 -12.89 -19.45 -7.07
CA ALA A 76 -13.17 -19.58 -5.65
C ALA A 76 -13.64 -21.00 -5.31
N ALA A 77 -13.17 -21.53 -4.17
CA ALA A 77 -13.54 -22.86 -3.70
C ALA A 77 -15.07 -23.07 -3.64
N PRO A 78 -15.56 -24.32 -3.75
CA PRO A 78 -16.99 -24.63 -3.62
C PRO A 78 -17.56 -24.18 -2.26
N GLY A 79 -18.87 -23.94 -2.20
CA GLY A 79 -19.54 -23.15 -1.16
C GLY A 79 -19.13 -23.43 0.30
N ALA A 80 -19.10 -24.70 0.72
CA ALA A 80 -18.74 -25.05 2.11
C ALA A 80 -17.27 -24.73 2.46
N GLU A 81 -16.35 -24.93 1.51
CA GLU A 81 -14.95 -24.56 1.71
C GLU A 81 -14.76 -23.05 1.71
N ARG A 82 -15.47 -22.35 0.82
CA ARG A 82 -15.48 -20.88 0.79
C ARG A 82 -15.95 -20.28 2.11
N ALA A 83 -17.00 -20.84 2.70
CA ALA A 83 -17.50 -20.42 4.02
C ALA A 83 -16.44 -20.66 5.12
N ARG A 84 -15.82 -21.85 5.16
CA ARG A 84 -14.74 -22.15 6.11
C ARG A 84 -13.55 -21.21 5.98
N VAL A 85 -13.15 -20.88 4.76
CA VAL A 85 -12.08 -19.90 4.51
C VAL A 85 -12.50 -18.51 4.97
N ALA A 86 -13.73 -18.08 4.69
CA ALA A 86 -14.24 -16.78 5.12
C ALA A 86 -14.27 -16.66 6.66
N ASP A 87 -14.82 -17.65 7.35
CA ASP A 87 -14.88 -17.70 8.82
C ASP A 87 -13.47 -17.69 9.44
N ALA A 88 -12.54 -18.44 8.85
CA ALA A 88 -11.15 -18.47 9.33
C ALA A 88 -10.41 -17.16 9.06
N LEU A 89 -10.65 -16.52 7.90
CA LEU A 89 -9.98 -15.28 7.50
C LEU A 89 -10.51 -14.08 8.28
N PHE A 90 -11.83 -13.90 8.28
CA PHE A 90 -12.50 -12.71 8.82
C PHE A 90 -12.93 -12.86 10.28
N GLY A 91 -12.98 -14.09 10.80
CA GLY A 91 -13.54 -14.40 12.11
C GLY A 91 -15.01 -14.82 12.00
N ALA A 92 -15.47 -15.59 12.99
CA ALA A 92 -16.86 -16.04 13.12
C ALA A 92 -17.35 -15.97 14.59
N GLY A 93 -16.48 -15.52 15.50
CA GLY A 93 -16.80 -15.40 16.91
C GLY A 93 -17.73 -14.22 17.23
N ARG A 94 -18.36 -14.31 18.40
CA ARG A 94 -19.29 -13.28 18.95
C ARG A 94 -18.61 -11.96 19.33
N ARG A 95 -17.27 -11.93 19.37
CA ARG A 95 -16.49 -10.78 19.86
C ARG A 95 -16.16 -9.84 18.72
N GLU A 96 -16.87 -8.72 18.68
CA GLU A 96 -16.72 -7.70 17.65
C GLU A 96 -16.35 -6.34 18.24
N LEU A 97 -15.59 -5.58 17.45
CA LEU A 97 -15.44 -4.14 17.59
C LEU A 97 -16.55 -3.48 16.80
N SER A 98 -17.03 -2.34 17.29
CA SER A 98 -18.06 -1.56 16.60
C SER A 98 -17.80 -0.08 16.79
N LEU A 99 -18.01 0.69 15.72
CA LEU A 99 -17.93 2.14 15.73
C LEU A 99 -19.08 2.70 14.89
N ARG A 100 -19.88 3.58 15.48
CA ARG A 100 -20.85 4.39 14.74
C ARG A 100 -20.15 5.61 14.18
N LEU A 101 -20.26 5.81 12.88
CA LEU A 101 -19.74 6.97 12.16
C LEU A 101 -20.71 8.16 12.28
N PRO A 102 -20.23 9.40 12.09
CA PRO A 102 -21.09 10.58 12.02
C PRO A 102 -22.19 10.48 10.95
N THR A 103 -21.92 9.73 9.88
CA THR A 103 -22.88 9.41 8.80
C THR A 103 -24.03 8.50 9.23
N GLY A 104 -24.03 8.01 10.48
CA GLY A 104 -25.03 7.08 11.02
C GLY A 104 -24.70 5.60 10.81
N TYR A 105 -23.85 5.27 9.83
CA TYR A 105 -23.40 3.90 9.57
C TYR A 105 -22.63 3.32 10.75
N VAL A 106 -22.73 2.00 10.94
CA VAL A 106 -21.98 1.25 11.96
C VAL A 106 -21.00 0.33 11.27
N VAL A 107 -19.71 0.56 11.52
CA VAL A 107 -18.64 -0.35 11.08
C VAL A 107 -18.41 -1.38 12.18
N ARG A 108 -18.25 -2.63 11.79
CA ARG A 108 -17.98 -3.75 12.69
C ARG A 108 -16.79 -4.56 12.19
N ALA A 109 -16.03 -5.15 13.10
CA ALA A 109 -14.96 -6.07 12.79
C ALA A 109 -14.85 -7.13 13.87
N HIS A 110 -14.68 -8.38 13.48
CA HIS A 110 -14.37 -9.45 14.44
C HIS A 110 -12.98 -9.24 15.06
N THR A 111 -12.84 -9.70 16.30
CA THR A 111 -11.55 -9.71 17.01
C THR A 111 -10.81 -11.03 16.87
N ASP A 112 -11.41 -12.03 16.23
CA ASP A 112 -10.84 -13.31 15.85
C ASP A 112 -10.62 -13.42 14.33
N GLY A 113 -10.13 -14.57 13.88
CA GLY A 113 -9.74 -14.79 12.49
C GLY A 113 -8.30 -14.38 12.17
N CYS A 114 -7.84 -14.84 11.01
CA CYS A 114 -6.47 -14.63 10.55
C CYS A 114 -6.17 -13.15 10.28
N LEU A 115 -7.14 -12.39 9.76
CA LEU A 115 -6.96 -10.95 9.54
C LEU A 115 -6.81 -10.21 10.87
N ALA A 116 -7.66 -10.48 11.87
CA ALA A 116 -7.53 -9.86 13.19
C ALA A 116 -6.19 -10.16 13.85
N ALA A 117 -5.70 -11.40 13.71
CA ALA A 117 -4.38 -11.79 14.22
C ALA A 117 -3.25 -11.03 13.51
N ALA A 118 -3.30 -10.90 12.18
CA ALA A 118 -2.34 -10.12 11.41
C ALA A 118 -2.34 -8.64 11.83
N GLN A 119 -3.52 -8.04 11.99
CA GLN A 119 -3.66 -6.65 12.43
C GLN A 119 -3.08 -6.44 13.83
N ARG A 120 -3.32 -7.36 14.79
CA ARG A 120 -2.66 -7.31 16.11
C ARG A 120 -1.15 -7.41 16.02
N ARG A 121 -0.63 -8.29 15.16
CA ARG A 121 0.82 -8.44 15.00
C ARG A 121 1.47 -7.16 14.48
N LEU A 122 0.87 -6.54 13.46
CA LEU A 122 1.42 -5.36 12.78
C LEU A 122 1.18 -4.07 13.57
N TYR A 123 -0.04 -3.83 14.04
CA TYR A 123 -0.44 -2.56 14.65
C TYR A 123 -0.49 -2.59 16.18
N GLY A 124 -0.59 -3.77 16.79
CA GLY A 124 -0.52 -3.95 18.24
C GLY A 124 -1.90 -3.94 18.85
N ASP A 125 -2.30 -2.80 19.42
CA ASP A 125 -3.63 -2.63 20.00
C ASP A 125 -4.70 -2.62 18.90
N GLN A 126 -5.42 -3.73 18.78
CA GLN A 126 -6.47 -3.89 17.78
C GLN A 126 -7.64 -2.92 17.96
N ARG A 127 -8.02 -2.61 19.20
CA ARG A 127 -9.15 -1.70 19.45
C ARG A 127 -8.81 -0.29 19.00
N ARG A 128 -7.60 0.14 19.35
CA ARG A 128 -7.06 1.43 18.95
C ARG A 128 -6.86 1.51 17.44
N TRP A 129 -6.26 0.51 16.82
CA TRP A 129 -6.16 0.40 15.37
C TRP A 129 -7.51 0.50 14.67
N PHE A 130 -8.51 -0.28 15.14
CA PHE A 130 -9.83 -0.30 14.53
C PHE A 130 -10.51 1.07 14.61
N ARG A 131 -10.53 1.70 15.80
CA ARG A 131 -11.15 3.03 15.97
C ARG A 131 -10.51 4.05 15.04
N THR A 132 -9.18 4.16 15.09
CA THR A 132 -8.46 5.22 14.38
C THR A 132 -8.48 5.02 12.87
N SER A 133 -8.23 3.81 12.39
CA SER A 133 -8.29 3.51 10.94
C SER A 133 -9.69 3.70 10.38
N THR A 134 -10.72 3.31 11.13
CA THR A 134 -12.12 3.50 10.71
C THR A 134 -12.46 4.98 10.60
N ILE A 135 -12.05 5.81 11.55
CA ILE A 135 -12.27 7.27 11.48
C ILE A 135 -11.53 7.86 10.28
N VAL A 136 -10.21 7.61 10.16
CA VAL A 136 -9.38 8.21 9.12
C VAL A 136 -9.81 7.80 7.70
N ASN A 137 -10.22 6.54 7.51
CA ASN A 137 -10.70 6.06 6.21
C ASN A 137 -12.09 6.61 5.83
N ASN A 138 -12.80 7.23 6.76
CA ASN A 138 -14.16 7.75 6.55
C ASN A 138 -14.25 9.29 6.63
N LEU A 139 -13.14 10.02 6.71
CA LEU A 139 -13.16 11.49 6.79
C LEU A 139 -13.81 12.17 5.57
N ARG A 140 -13.63 11.62 4.37
CA ARG A 140 -14.26 12.17 3.15
C ARG A 140 -15.78 11.96 3.16
N PRO A 141 -16.31 10.75 3.41
CA PRO A 141 -17.75 10.57 3.65
C PRO A 141 -18.33 11.47 4.74
N GLU A 142 -17.61 11.66 5.85
CA GLU A 142 -18.02 12.57 6.92
C GLU A 142 -18.12 14.03 6.47
N ALA A 143 -17.10 14.52 5.73
CA ALA A 143 -17.09 15.88 5.19
C ALA A 143 -18.31 16.14 4.31
N VAL A 144 -18.62 15.20 3.40
CA VAL A 144 -19.82 15.28 2.56
C VAL A 144 -21.10 15.28 3.40
N HIS A 145 -21.21 14.40 4.40
CA HIS A 145 -22.41 14.29 5.22
C HIS A 145 -22.68 15.52 6.10
N THR A 146 -21.61 16.17 6.57
CA THR A 146 -21.70 17.31 7.50
C THR A 146 -21.67 18.67 6.80
N ASP A 147 -21.64 18.70 5.46
CA ASP A 147 -21.46 19.90 4.64
C ASP A 147 -20.24 20.74 5.07
N ARG A 148 -19.15 20.04 5.38
CA ARG A 148 -17.86 20.65 5.77
C ARG A 148 -16.80 20.32 4.73
N THR A 149 -15.77 21.17 4.65
CA THR A 149 -14.60 20.84 3.86
C THR A 149 -13.82 19.69 4.49
N LEU A 150 -13.09 18.91 3.67
CA LEU A 150 -12.21 17.86 4.17
C LEU A 150 -11.11 18.41 5.10
N ALA A 151 -10.68 19.66 4.90
CA ALA A 151 -9.69 20.31 5.74
C ALA A 151 -10.22 20.55 7.16
N GLU A 152 -11.46 21.05 7.28
CA GLU A 152 -12.11 21.27 8.59
C GLU A 152 -12.35 19.95 9.33
N VAL A 153 -12.76 18.90 8.62
CA VAL A 153 -12.93 17.57 9.20
C VAL A 153 -11.57 17.01 9.65
N ARG A 154 -10.52 17.11 8.84
CA ARG A 154 -9.16 16.70 9.26
C ARG A 154 -8.66 17.48 10.48
N ALA A 155 -8.92 18.79 10.54
CA ALA A 155 -8.55 19.61 11.70
C ALA A 155 -9.27 19.15 12.98
N ALA A 156 -10.55 18.77 12.86
CA ALA A 156 -11.32 18.20 13.97
C ALA A 156 -10.79 16.83 14.43
N HIS A 157 -10.29 16.00 13.51
CA HIS A 157 -9.75 14.65 13.77
C HIS A 157 -8.21 14.59 13.85
N ARG A 158 -7.54 15.70 14.18
CA ARG A 158 -6.07 15.77 14.21
C ARG A 158 -5.42 14.75 15.14
N THR A 159 -6.08 14.42 16.25
CA THR A 159 -5.58 13.46 17.24
C THR A 159 -5.61 12.03 16.69
N GLU A 160 -6.73 11.65 16.05
CA GLU A 160 -6.87 10.38 15.36
C GLU A 160 -5.89 10.27 14.19
N LEU A 161 -5.68 11.33 13.41
CA LEU A 161 -4.67 11.33 12.34
C LEU A 161 -3.26 11.07 12.89
N ALA A 162 -2.85 11.78 13.94
CA ALA A 162 -1.54 11.59 14.56
C ALA A 162 -1.38 10.18 15.17
N GLU A 163 -2.45 9.61 15.76
CA GLU A 163 -2.42 8.23 16.24
C GLU A 163 -2.34 7.23 15.10
N TRP A 164 -3.01 7.49 13.98
CA TRP A 164 -2.94 6.63 12.79
C TRP A 164 -1.54 6.57 12.23
N GLU A 165 -0.86 7.71 12.15
CA GLU A 165 0.53 7.80 11.71
C GLU A 165 1.46 6.97 12.60
N ARG A 166 1.32 7.07 13.94
CA ARG A 166 2.09 6.24 14.88
C ARG A 166 1.86 4.75 14.69
N LEU A 167 0.59 4.35 14.56
CA LEU A 167 0.20 2.96 14.33
C LEU A 167 0.74 2.44 13.00
N ARG A 168 0.68 3.25 11.93
CA ARG A 168 1.25 2.93 10.63
C ARG A 168 2.76 2.82 10.65
N ALA A 169 3.46 3.70 11.37
CA ALA A 169 4.91 3.63 11.51
C ALA A 169 5.34 2.31 12.18
N ARG A 170 4.68 1.92 13.27
CA ARG A 170 4.89 0.61 13.90
C ARG A 170 4.63 -0.54 12.92
N ALA A 171 3.49 -0.51 12.23
CA ALA A 171 3.14 -1.56 11.27
C ALA A 171 4.18 -1.67 10.14
N LEU A 172 4.75 -0.56 9.67
CA LEU A 172 5.80 -0.57 8.68
C LEU A 172 7.08 -1.23 9.22
N THR A 173 7.49 -0.91 10.44
CA THR A 173 8.66 -1.54 11.09
C THR A 173 8.46 -3.06 11.19
N GLU A 174 7.29 -3.50 11.66
CA GLU A 174 6.95 -4.92 11.78
C GLU A 174 6.82 -5.61 10.42
N ALA A 175 6.25 -4.95 9.42
CA ALA A 175 6.11 -5.49 8.08
C ALA A 175 7.47 -5.65 7.39
N THR A 176 8.36 -4.68 7.56
CA THR A 176 9.72 -4.72 7.00
C THR A 176 10.53 -5.88 7.59
N SER A 177 10.43 -6.12 8.90
CA SER A 177 11.11 -7.26 9.53
C SER A 177 10.58 -8.60 9.00
N LEU A 178 9.27 -8.70 8.74
CA LEU A 178 8.64 -9.91 8.20
C LEU A 178 8.98 -10.19 6.73
N ILE A 179 9.25 -9.18 5.91
CA ILE A 179 9.52 -9.34 4.47
C ILE A 179 11.02 -9.33 4.15
N GLY A 180 11.86 -8.87 5.08
CA GLY A 180 13.32 -8.78 4.89
C GLY A 180 13.99 -10.13 4.54
N PRO A 181 15.18 -10.08 3.91
CA PRO A 181 15.86 -11.23 3.28
C PRO A 181 16.33 -12.36 4.22
N GLY A 182 15.93 -12.36 5.50
CA GLY A 182 16.23 -13.40 6.49
C GLY A 182 15.04 -14.25 6.93
N ASN A 183 13.82 -13.97 6.45
CA ASN A 183 12.61 -14.72 6.82
C ASN A 183 12.12 -15.55 5.63
N PRO A 184 12.64 -16.78 5.42
CA PRO A 184 12.23 -17.63 4.31
C PRO A 184 10.72 -17.89 4.36
N HIS A 185 10.11 -18.02 3.18
CA HIS A 185 8.78 -18.61 3.06
C HIS A 185 8.82 -20.04 3.64
N PRO A 186 7.85 -20.44 4.47
CA PRO A 186 7.67 -21.86 4.78
C PRO A 186 7.38 -22.65 3.51
#